data_AF-A0A0A3YLM6-F1
#
_entry.id   AF-A0A0A3YLM6-F1
#
_cell.length_a   1.000
_cell.length_b   1.000
_cell.length_c   1.000
_cell.angle_alpha   90.00
_cell.angle_beta   90.00
_cell.angle_gamma   90.00
#
_symmetry.space_group_name_H-M   'P 1'
#
loop_
_entity.id
_entity.type
_entity.pdbx_description
1 polymer ?
#
loop_
_entity_poly.entity_id
_entity_poly.type
_entity_poly.pdbx_seq_one_letter_code
_entity_poly.pdbx_strand_id
1 'polypeptide(L)'
;MTAQNFDLSALKQALLKPRNTAIETELFGAKVYLRRRTAGELIDYEEALDKAQLEDDVRRSSEMSVQLIIDSLVNPDGSAILPEFLPTAAELIAAHDNPTLIDAIGKVKAHAIGRLDEAEKNLPAHPGSS
;
A
#
# COMPACT_ATOMS: atom_id res chain seq x y z
N MET A 1 -6.12 -36.33 -23.96
CA MET A 1 -5.95 -35.27 -22.95
C MET A 1 -6.48 -33.99 -23.58
N THR A 2 -7.66 -33.55 -23.17
CA THR A 2 -8.34 -32.38 -23.72
C THR A 2 -7.58 -31.12 -23.32
N ALA A 3 -7.13 -30.34 -24.31
CA ALA A 3 -6.67 -28.98 -24.09
C ALA A 3 -7.82 -28.24 -23.40
N GLN A 4 -7.62 -27.84 -22.15
CA GLN A 4 -8.56 -26.94 -21.48
C GLN A 4 -8.69 -25.72 -22.38
N ASN A 5 -9.91 -25.45 -22.86
CA ASN A 5 -10.23 -24.23 -23.59
C ASN A 5 -9.73 -23.05 -22.76
N PHE A 6 -8.68 -22.39 -23.24
CA PHE A 6 -8.16 -21.18 -22.63
C PHE A 6 -9.20 -20.07 -22.84
N ASP A 7 -10.00 -19.82 -21.81
CA ASP A 7 -11.05 -18.81 -21.86
C ASP A 7 -10.43 -17.41 -21.67
N LEU A 8 -10.34 -16.68 -22.77
CA LEU A 8 -9.81 -15.31 -22.81
C LEU A 8 -10.61 -14.33 -21.93
N SER A 9 -11.91 -14.56 -21.73
CA SER A 9 -12.73 -13.73 -20.83
C SER A 9 -12.41 -14.03 -19.37
N ALA A 10 -12.25 -15.29 -19.00
CA ALA A 10 -11.82 -15.69 -17.65
C ALA A 10 -10.38 -15.21 -17.35
N LEU A 11 -9.49 -15.24 -18.34
CA LEU A 11 -8.13 -14.69 -18.22
C LEU A 11 -8.15 -13.21 -17.86
N LYS A 12 -8.91 -12.39 -18.60
CA LYS A 12 -9.00 -10.96 -18.33
C LYS A 12 -9.49 -10.69 -16.90
N GLN A 13 -10.52 -11.40 -16.45
CA GLN A 13 -11.04 -11.25 -15.09
C GLN A 13 -10.00 -11.68 -14.03
N ALA A 14 -9.26 -12.76 -14.27
CA ALA A 14 -8.20 -13.21 -13.37
C ALA A 14 -7.06 -12.20 -13.26
N LEU A 15 -6.64 -11.59 -14.39
CA LEU A 15 -5.59 -10.56 -14.42
C LEU A 15 -6.02 -9.26 -13.76
N LEU A 16 -7.30 -8.91 -13.81
CA LEU A 16 -7.86 -7.69 -13.21
C LEU A 16 -8.30 -7.89 -11.75
N LYS A 17 -8.18 -9.09 -11.18
CA LYS A 17 -8.54 -9.34 -9.79
C LYS A 17 -7.40 -8.87 -8.87
N PRO A 18 -7.57 -7.78 -8.12
CA PRO A 18 -6.51 -7.30 -7.23
C PRO A 18 -6.25 -8.31 -6.12
N ARG A 19 -4.98 -8.47 -5.73
CA ARG A 19 -4.62 -9.17 -4.50
C ARG A 19 -4.94 -8.27 -3.31
N ASN A 20 -6.18 -8.33 -2.85
CA ASN A 20 -6.64 -7.63 -1.66
C ASN A 20 -6.17 -8.40 -0.41
N THR A 21 -4.88 -8.32 -0.10
CA THR A 21 -4.30 -8.93 1.10
C THR A 21 -4.10 -7.85 2.16
N ALA A 22 -4.82 -7.98 3.27
CA ALA A 22 -4.54 -7.24 4.50
C ALA A 22 -3.35 -7.89 5.20
N ILE A 23 -2.35 -7.08 5.56
CA ILE A 23 -1.17 -7.51 6.31
C ILE A 23 -1.21 -6.84 7.67
N GLU A 24 -1.10 -7.66 8.71
CA GLU A 24 -0.99 -7.21 10.08
C GLU A 24 0.39 -6.59 10.34
N THR A 25 0.43 -5.40 10.92
CA THR A 25 1.66 -4.72 11.33
C THR A 25 1.41 -3.80 12.54
N GLU A 26 2.43 -3.06 12.96
CA GLU A 26 2.35 -2.11 14.07
C GLU A 26 2.77 -0.71 13.61
N LEU A 27 1.87 0.26 13.81
CA LEU A 27 2.11 1.69 13.58
C LEU A 27 1.76 2.45 14.85
N PHE A 28 2.59 3.41 15.25
CA PHE A 28 2.37 4.24 16.45
C PHE A 28 2.16 3.44 17.76
N GLY A 29 2.71 2.22 17.85
CA GLY A 29 2.50 1.31 18.97
C GLY A 29 1.13 0.61 18.98
N ALA A 30 0.33 0.81 17.93
CA ALA A 30 -0.97 0.18 17.74
C ALA A 30 -0.91 -0.89 16.66
N LYS A 31 -1.60 -2.00 16.92
CA LYS A 31 -1.80 -3.07 15.94
C LYS A 31 -2.75 -2.60 14.84
N VAL A 32 -2.32 -2.67 13.60
CA VAL A 32 -3.08 -2.22 12.43
C VAL A 32 -3.01 -3.23 11.29
N TYR A 33 -3.93 -3.10 10.33
CA TYR A 33 -3.91 -3.89 9.10
C TYR A 33 -3.75 -2.95 7.90
N LEU A 34 -2.80 -3.26 7.03
CA LEU A 34 -2.52 -2.49 5.82
C LEU A 34 -2.90 -3.29 4.58
N ARG A 35 -3.56 -2.66 3.62
CA ARG A 35 -3.77 -3.24 2.28
C ARG A 35 -2.60 -2.90 1.35
N ARG A 36 -2.38 -3.75 0.35
CA ARG A 36 -1.56 -3.38 -0.80
C ARG A 36 -2.34 -2.38 -1.67
N ARG A 37 -1.66 -1.30 -2.06
CA ARG A 37 -2.19 -0.31 -3.01
C ARG A 37 -1.89 -0.79 -4.44
N THR A 38 -2.74 -0.43 -5.38
CA THR A 38 -2.46 -0.69 -6.80
C THR A 38 -1.32 0.19 -7.29
N ALA A 39 -0.62 -0.23 -8.35
CA ALA A 39 0.43 0.60 -8.95
C ALA A 39 -0.09 1.96 -9.41
N GLY A 40 -1.32 2.03 -9.94
CA GLY A 40 -1.96 3.29 -10.32
C GLY A 40 -2.15 4.24 -9.13
N GLU A 41 -2.70 3.73 -8.03
CA GLU A 41 -2.87 4.52 -6.79
C GLU A 41 -1.54 5.04 -6.20
N LEU A 42 -0.43 4.34 -6.44
CA LEU A 42 0.90 4.76 -6.00
C LEU A 42 1.50 5.81 -6.92
N ILE A 43 1.36 5.63 -8.24
CA ILE A 43 1.77 6.61 -9.25
C ILE A 43 1.03 7.93 -9.03
N ASP A 44 -0.30 7.88 -8.86
CA ASP A 44 -1.11 9.07 -8.61
C ASP A 44 -0.66 9.82 -7.34
N TYR A 45 -0.26 9.06 -6.30
CA TYR A 45 0.27 9.63 -5.07
C TYR A 45 1.65 10.28 -5.28
N GLU A 46 2.56 9.62 -6.01
CA GLU A 46 3.90 10.13 -6.31
C GLU A 46 3.84 11.39 -7.18
N GLU A 47 3.03 11.40 -8.24
CA GLU A 47 2.83 12.59 -9.09
C GLU A 47 2.30 13.78 -8.28
N ALA A 48 1.38 13.52 -7.35
CA ALA A 48 0.78 14.55 -6.54
C ALA A 48 1.74 15.06 -5.44
N LEU A 49 2.61 14.19 -4.91
CA LEU A 49 3.68 14.55 -3.99
C LEU A 49 4.75 15.41 -4.69
N ASP A 50 5.20 15.00 -5.87
CA ASP A 50 6.19 15.74 -6.67
C ASP A 50 5.67 17.15 -6.99
N LYS A 51 4.38 17.28 -7.32
CA LYS A 51 3.75 18.58 -7.55
C LYS A 51 3.77 19.45 -6.29
N ALA A 52 3.43 18.90 -5.12
CA ALA A 52 3.46 19.65 -3.87
C ALA A 52 4.89 20.12 -3.52
N GLN A 53 5.89 19.30 -3.85
CA GLN A 53 7.30 19.62 -3.66
C GLN A 53 7.80 20.71 -4.62
N LEU A 54 7.35 20.69 -5.88
CA LEU A 54 7.64 21.75 -6.87
C LEU A 54 7.05 23.10 -6.47
N GLU A 55 5.93 23.09 -5.75
CA GLU A 55 5.27 24.29 -5.22
C GLU A 55 5.90 24.79 -3.90
N ASP A 56 6.98 24.14 -3.43
CA ASP A 56 7.65 24.38 -2.13
C ASP A 56 6.68 24.25 -0.92
N ASP A 57 5.59 23.52 -1.08
CA ASP A 57 4.57 23.31 -0.05
C ASP A 57 4.94 22.11 0.82
N VAL A 58 5.87 22.36 1.75
CA VAL A 58 6.39 21.36 2.69
C VAL A 58 5.28 20.77 3.57
N ARG A 59 4.29 21.59 3.95
CA ARG A 59 3.16 21.14 4.78
C ARG A 59 2.30 20.16 3.99
N ARG A 60 1.92 20.51 2.77
CA ARG A 60 1.13 19.64 1.89
C ARG A 60 1.85 18.32 1.57
N SER A 61 3.16 18.39 1.31
CA SER A 61 3.97 17.20 1.06
C SER A 61 3.98 16.24 2.27
N SER A 62 4.03 16.80 3.48
CA SER A 62 3.95 16.04 4.73
C SER A 62 2.56 15.44 4.94
N GLU A 63 1.50 16.24 4.75
CA GLU A 63 0.11 15.80 4.85
C GLU A 63 -0.20 14.67 3.87
N MET A 64 0.26 14.75 2.62
CA MET A 64 0.11 13.67 1.65
C MET A 64 0.79 12.38 2.10
N SER A 65 2.01 12.48 2.61
CA SER A 65 2.75 11.31 3.08
C SER A 65 2.07 10.61 4.25
N VAL A 66 1.47 11.38 5.15
CA VAL A 66 0.67 10.84 6.26
C VAL A 66 -0.68 10.32 5.78
N GLN A 67 -1.30 10.98 4.79
CA GLN A 67 -2.55 10.53 4.19
C GLN A 67 -2.39 9.15 3.54
N LEU A 68 -1.24 8.85 2.95
CA LEU A 68 -0.94 7.50 2.44
C LEU A 68 -1.03 6.42 3.52
N ILE A 69 -0.64 6.72 4.76
CA ILE A 69 -0.80 5.80 5.89
C ILE A 69 -2.28 5.52 6.09
N ILE A 70 -3.08 6.58 6.22
CA ILE A 70 -4.51 6.52 6.48
C ILE A 70 -5.23 5.74 5.38
N ASP A 71 -4.95 6.04 4.11
CA ASP A 71 -5.57 5.41 2.93
C ASP A 71 -5.19 3.92 2.76
N SER A 72 -4.11 3.51 3.43
CA SER A 72 -3.64 2.12 3.44
C SER A 72 -4.23 1.30 4.59
N LEU A 73 -4.84 1.94 5.59
CA LEU A 73 -5.49 1.25 6.71
C LEU A 73 -6.76 0.55 6.26
N VAL A 74 -6.91 -0.69 6.70
CA VAL A 74 -8.09 -1.53 6.46
C VAL A 74 -8.46 -2.29 7.72
N ASN A 75 -9.68 -2.82 7.74
CA ASN A 75 -10.09 -3.80 8.74
C ASN A 75 -9.30 -5.12 8.56
N PRO A 76 -9.31 -6.01 9.59
CA PRO A 76 -8.62 -7.31 9.51
C PRO A 76 -9.06 -8.20 8.33
N ASP A 77 -10.30 -8.01 7.86
CA ASP A 77 -10.87 -8.71 6.69
C ASP A 77 -10.48 -8.07 5.35
N GLY A 78 -9.72 -6.97 5.37
CA GLY A 78 -9.31 -6.21 4.20
C GLY A 78 -10.36 -5.23 3.67
N SER A 79 -11.48 -5.04 4.37
CA SER A 79 -12.47 -4.02 4.04
C SER A 79 -12.02 -2.62 4.47
N ALA A 80 -12.55 -1.58 3.83
CA ALA A 80 -12.22 -0.20 4.17
C ALA A 80 -12.75 0.17 5.57
N ILE A 81 -11.95 0.89 6.35
CA ILE A 81 -12.37 1.50 7.61
C ILE A 81 -13.28 2.70 7.31
N LEU A 82 -14.36 2.88 8.08
CA LEU A 82 -15.22 4.05 7.91
C LEU A 82 -14.45 5.33 8.26
N PRO A 83 -14.61 6.43 7.50
CA PRO A 83 -13.85 7.68 7.71
C PRO A 83 -13.96 8.25 9.13
N GLU A 84 -15.06 8.01 9.84
CA GLU A 84 -15.29 8.47 11.21
C GLU A 84 -14.37 7.80 12.26
N PHE A 85 -13.77 6.66 11.92
CA PHE A 85 -12.81 5.95 12.79
C PHE A 85 -11.35 6.16 12.36
N LEU A 86 -11.12 6.95 11.30
CA LEU A 86 -9.78 7.27 10.82
C LEU A 86 -9.35 8.64 11.34
N PRO A 87 -8.10 8.80 11.79
CA PRO A 87 -7.56 10.12 12.07
C PRO A 87 -7.37 10.89 10.76
N THR A 88 -7.29 12.21 10.87
CA THR A 88 -6.85 13.07 9.78
C THR A 88 -5.32 13.16 9.74
N ALA A 89 -4.75 13.49 8.57
CA ALA A 89 -3.32 13.70 8.43
C ALA A 89 -2.81 14.80 9.38
N ALA A 90 -3.59 15.88 9.56
CA ALA A 90 -3.26 16.97 10.47
C ALA A 90 -3.21 16.51 11.94
N GLU A 91 -4.14 15.65 12.37
CA GLU A 91 -4.14 15.09 13.73
C GLU A 91 -2.90 14.22 13.97
N LEU A 92 -2.54 13.35 13.02
CA LEU A 92 -1.32 12.53 13.14
C LEU A 92 -0.05 13.38 13.17
N ILE A 93 0.03 14.42 12.33
CA ILE A 93 1.17 15.35 12.30
C ILE A 93 1.28 16.13 13.61
N ALA A 94 0.15 16.53 14.22
CA ALA A 94 0.15 17.25 15.48
C ALA A 94 0.45 16.35 16.69
N ALA A 95 0.10 15.06 16.62
CA ALA A 95 0.22 14.11 17.72
C ALA A 95 1.60 13.44 17.81
N HIS A 96 2.32 13.27 16.69
CA HIS A 96 3.55 12.49 16.64
C HIS A 96 4.78 13.32 16.23
N ASP A 97 5.94 12.93 16.76
CA ASP A 97 7.21 13.48 16.32
C ASP A 97 7.56 13.05 14.89
N ASN A 98 8.38 13.86 14.22
CA ASN A 98 8.74 13.64 12.82
C ASN A 98 9.44 12.27 12.58
N PRO A 99 10.40 11.81 13.42
CA PRO A 99 10.96 10.45 13.31
C PRO A 99 9.91 9.34 13.31
N THR A 100 8.93 9.40 14.24
CA THR A 100 7.85 8.41 14.33
C THR A 100 6.99 8.39 13.05
N LEU A 101 6.68 9.57 12.49
CA LEU A 101 5.93 9.66 11.23
C LEU A 101 6.72 9.07 10.06
N ILE A 102 8.01 9.38 9.94
CA ILE A 102 8.87 8.88 8.86
C ILE A 102 8.99 7.34 8.92
N ASP A 103 9.13 6.75 10.11
CA ASP A 103 9.13 5.28 10.28
C ASP A 103 7.81 4.66 9.81
N ALA A 104 6.68 5.25 10.20
CA ALA A 104 5.36 4.78 9.80
C ALA A 104 5.15 4.87 8.28
N ILE A 105 5.54 5.99 7.66
CA ILE A 105 5.52 6.16 6.20
C ILE A 105 6.40 5.10 5.53
N GLY A 106 7.60 4.87 6.04
CA GLY A 106 8.53 3.87 5.51
C GLY A 106 7.95 2.46 5.54
N LYS A 107 7.31 2.06 6.65
CA LYS A 107 6.61 0.78 6.77
C LYS A 107 5.48 0.67 5.76
N VAL A 108 4.61 1.68 5.66
CA VAL A 108 3.50 1.69 4.70
C VAL A 108 4.02 1.61 3.27
N LYS A 109 5.03 2.39 2.90
CA LYS A 109 5.64 2.33 1.56
C LYS A 109 6.22 0.94 1.29
N ALA A 110 6.95 0.34 2.23
CA ALA A 110 7.49 -1.01 2.07
C ALA A 110 6.39 -2.08 1.87
N HIS A 111 5.24 -1.94 2.51
CA HIS A 111 4.11 -2.87 2.39
C HIS A 111 3.23 -2.60 1.16
N ALA A 112 2.96 -1.34 0.84
CA ALA A 112 2.07 -0.91 -0.22
C ALA A 112 2.73 -0.97 -1.60
N ILE A 113 4.00 -0.54 -1.70
CA ILE A 113 4.81 -0.53 -2.92
C ILE A 113 5.52 -1.87 -3.11
N GLY A 114 5.75 -2.58 -2.00
CA GLY A 114 6.59 -3.78 -1.93
C GLY A 114 8.04 -3.41 -1.71
N ARG A 115 8.76 -4.21 -0.92
CA ARG A 115 10.23 -4.23 -1.06
C ARG A 115 10.53 -4.84 -2.42
N LEU A 116 11.31 -4.14 -3.24
CA LEU A 116 12.00 -4.74 -4.39
C LEU A 116 12.69 -6.08 -3.98
N ASP A 117 13.15 -6.20 -2.74
CA ASP A 117 13.81 -7.40 -2.21
C ASP A 117 12.90 -8.63 -2.01
N GLU A 118 11.57 -8.49 -1.84
CA GLU A 118 10.68 -9.66 -1.69
C GLU A 118 10.24 -10.28 -3.02
N ALA A 119 10.55 -9.63 -4.14
CA ALA A 119 10.32 -10.20 -5.48
C ALA A 119 11.17 -11.46 -5.73
N GLU A 120 12.33 -11.59 -5.07
CA GLU A 120 13.21 -12.75 -5.26
C GLU A 120 12.80 -13.99 -4.44
N LYS A 121 12.10 -13.83 -3.30
CA LYS A 121 11.78 -14.96 -2.41
C LYS A 121 10.51 -15.74 -2.77
N ASN A 122 9.69 -15.22 -3.69
CA ASN A 122 8.42 -15.83 -4.11
C ASN A 122 8.44 -16.37 -5.55
N LEU A 123 9.62 -16.57 -6.18
CA LEU A 123 9.67 -17.50 -7.30
C LEU A 123 9.45 -18.91 -6.74
N PRO A 124 8.35 -19.63 -7.08
CA PRO A 124 8.32 -21.06 -6.83
C PRO A 124 9.54 -21.66 -7.53
N ALA A 125 10.41 -22.33 -6.79
CA ALA A 125 11.50 -23.10 -7.36
C ALA A 125 10.90 -24.01 -8.43
N HIS A 126 11.21 -23.74 -9.71
CA HIS A 126 10.86 -24.65 -10.78
C HIS A 126 11.55 -25.99 -10.50
N PRO A 127 10.81 -27.10 -10.33
CA PRO A 127 11.44 -28.41 -10.27
C PRO A 127 11.77 -28.79 -11.72
N GLY A 128 13.00 -28.52 -12.15
CA GLY A 128 13.42 -28.93 -13.48
C GLY A 128 14.74 -28.31 -13.92
N SER A 129 15.84 -28.85 -13.41
CA SER A 129 17.21 -28.91 -14.00
C SER A 129 18.12 -29.41 -12.88
N SER A 130 18.80 -30.55 -12.91
CA SER A 130 19.04 -31.63 -13.87
C SER A 130 19.43 -32.88 -13.07
#